data_AF-A0A4Y9IJG6-F1
#
_entry.id   AF-A0A4Y9IJG6-F1
#
_cell.length_a   1.000
_cell.length_b   1.000
_cell.length_c   1.000
_cell.angle_alpha   90.00
_cell.angle_beta   90.00
_cell.angle_gamma   90.00
#
_symmetry.space_group_name_H-M   'P 1'
#
loop_
_entity.id
_entity.type
_entity.pdbx_description
1 polymer ?
#
loop_
_entity_poly.entity_id
_entity_poly.type
_entity_poly.pdbx_seq_one_letter_code
_entity_poly.pdbx_strand_id
1 'polypeptide(L)'
;MKNIKVSLCHCFVLILTVFTFFSCSEDNAPEQKADYNLLGITSVTINGSRIPVKADGVLLDLADSKDIVGTGSLSEPYKKHFEIEYAILTKDLSASSVEIQSKYPDVSINISHVVTSPSVITWIAKITREGYSESVIYNLSFFDPSLNKMFLE
;
A
#
# COMPACT_ATOMS: atom_id res chain seq x y z
N MET A 1 -32.79 22.34 58.19
CA MET A 1 -32.75 21.07 57.42
C MET A 1 -34.18 20.81 56.94
N LYS A 2 -34.57 20.59 55.69
CA LYS A 2 -33.99 20.06 54.46
C LYS A 2 -34.91 20.60 53.34
N ASN A 3 -34.36 21.09 52.22
CA ASN A 3 -34.98 20.96 50.89
C ASN A 3 -34.04 21.40 49.75
N ILE A 4 -32.72 21.28 49.97
CA ILE A 4 -31.70 21.58 48.94
C ILE A 4 -31.42 20.33 48.06
N LYS A 5 -31.97 19.16 48.42
CA LYS A 5 -31.67 17.90 47.73
C LYS A 5 -32.43 17.66 46.42
N VAL A 6 -33.49 18.41 46.12
CA VAL A 6 -34.37 18.09 44.97
C VAL A 6 -33.93 18.80 43.67
N SER A 7 -33.25 19.94 43.77
CA SER A 7 -32.80 20.74 42.61
C SER A 7 -31.50 20.20 41.97
N LEU A 8 -30.60 19.63 42.78
CA LEU A 8 -29.33 19.08 42.29
C LEU A 8 -29.51 17.78 41.47
N CYS A 9 -30.51 16.97 41.84
CA CYS A 9 -30.80 15.70 41.18
C CYS A 9 -31.43 15.91 39.78
N HIS A 10 -32.27 16.93 39.63
CA HIS A 10 -32.86 17.28 38.33
C HIS A 10 -31.85 17.87 37.34
N CYS A 11 -30.85 18.64 37.82
CA CYS A 11 -29.78 19.15 36.95
C CYS A 11 -28.86 18.03 36.45
N PHE A 12 -28.63 16.99 37.27
CA PHE A 12 -27.79 15.85 36.87
C PHE A 12 -28.44 14.97 35.79
N VAL A 13 -29.76 14.77 35.84
CA VAL A 13 -30.49 13.99 34.83
C VAL A 13 -30.52 14.72 33.48
N LEU A 14 -30.61 16.04 33.48
CA LEU A 14 -30.60 16.87 32.26
C LEU A 14 -29.23 16.93 31.58
N ILE A 15 -28.12 16.85 32.34
CA ILE A 15 -26.78 16.84 31.75
C ILE A 15 -26.45 15.46 31.15
N LEU A 16 -26.92 14.38 31.78
CA LEU A 16 -26.65 13.01 31.29
C LEU A 16 -27.35 12.70 29.97
N THR A 17 -28.53 13.29 29.71
CA THR A 17 -29.27 13.10 28.44
C THR A 17 -28.68 13.89 27.28
N VAL A 18 -27.92 14.97 27.53
CA VAL A 18 -27.23 15.73 26.45
C VAL A 18 -26.03 14.95 25.90
N PHE A 19 -25.37 14.13 26.73
CA PHE A 19 -24.24 13.31 26.28
C PHE A 19 -24.66 12.12 25.40
N THR A 20 -25.92 11.65 25.48
CA THR A 20 -26.38 10.53 24.64
C THR A 20 -26.77 10.94 23.21
N PHE A 21 -26.96 12.25 22.94
CA PHE A 21 -27.23 12.74 21.58
C PHE A 21 -25.98 13.13 20.79
N PHE A 22 -24.81 13.14 21.43
CA PHE A 22 -23.50 13.17 20.78
C PHE A 22 -22.91 11.75 20.63
N SER A 23 -23.76 10.72 20.59
CA SER A 23 -23.36 9.47 19.95
C SER A 23 -23.17 9.80 18.48
N CYS A 24 -21.91 9.96 18.09
CA CYS A 24 -21.46 10.15 16.72
C CYS A 24 -22.38 9.40 15.78
N SER A 25 -23.04 10.14 14.88
CA SER A 25 -23.55 9.55 13.67
C SER A 25 -22.39 8.78 13.05
N GLU A 26 -22.53 7.47 12.94
CA GLU A 26 -21.80 6.75 11.89
C GLU A 26 -22.17 7.47 10.61
N ASP A 27 -21.20 8.23 10.11
CA ASP A 27 -21.32 8.97 8.87
C ASP A 27 -21.47 7.89 7.80
N ASN A 28 -22.72 7.56 7.48
CA ASN A 28 -23.12 6.62 6.43
C ASN A 28 -22.85 7.24 5.05
N ALA A 29 -21.73 7.94 4.91
CA ALA A 29 -21.18 8.26 3.62
C ALA A 29 -20.83 6.92 2.95
N PRO A 30 -21.26 6.69 1.70
CA PRO A 30 -20.90 5.48 1.00
C PRO A 30 -19.38 5.35 0.99
N GLU A 31 -18.85 4.23 1.49
CA GLU A 31 -17.40 3.97 1.50
C GLU A 31 -16.87 4.18 0.08
N GLN A 32 -16.08 5.24 -0.07
CA GLN A 32 -15.50 5.59 -1.35
C GLN A 32 -14.44 4.54 -1.70
N LYS A 33 -14.63 3.89 -2.85
CA LYS A 33 -13.60 3.00 -3.42
C LYS A 33 -12.30 3.75 -3.62
N ALA A 34 -11.18 3.05 -3.49
CA ALA A 34 -9.85 3.58 -3.72
C ALA A 34 -9.70 4.24 -5.10
N ASP A 35 -9.02 5.38 -5.14
CA ASP A 35 -8.46 5.97 -6.37
C ASP A 35 -6.94 6.03 -6.25
N TYR A 36 -6.25 5.00 -6.74
CA TYR A 36 -4.80 4.89 -6.61
C TYR A 36 -4.02 5.92 -7.45
N ASN A 37 -4.68 6.63 -8.38
CA ASN A 37 -4.05 7.76 -9.09
C ASN A 37 -3.67 8.91 -8.15
N LEU A 38 -4.27 8.96 -6.96
CA LEU A 38 -3.94 9.92 -5.91
C LEU A 38 -2.50 9.78 -5.42
N LEU A 39 -1.90 8.58 -5.54
CA LEU A 39 -0.48 8.34 -5.24
C LEU A 39 0.46 8.87 -6.32
N GLY A 40 -0.06 9.15 -7.52
CA GLY A 40 0.71 9.78 -8.61
C GLY A 40 1.90 8.97 -9.11
N ILE A 41 1.90 7.64 -8.92
CA ILE A 41 2.99 6.75 -9.36
C ILE A 41 3.05 6.80 -10.89
N THR A 42 4.24 7.10 -11.43
CA THR A 42 4.44 7.28 -12.89
C THR A 42 5.27 6.18 -13.51
N SER A 43 6.24 5.65 -12.76
CA SER A 43 7.11 4.57 -13.21
C SER A 43 7.79 3.88 -12.05
N VAL A 44 8.22 2.65 -12.32
CA VAL A 44 9.16 1.90 -11.49
C VAL A 44 10.40 1.63 -12.33
N THR A 45 11.57 1.97 -11.81
CA THR A 45 12.85 1.64 -12.44
C THR A 45 13.38 0.36 -11.82
N ILE A 46 13.54 -0.68 -12.63
CA ILE A 46 14.01 -2.00 -12.23
C ILE A 46 15.32 -2.26 -12.97
N ASN A 47 16.42 -2.47 -12.23
CA ASN A 47 17.77 -2.67 -12.80
C ASN A 47 18.15 -1.58 -13.82
N GLY A 48 17.83 -0.32 -13.51
CA GLY A 48 18.08 0.83 -14.38
C GLY A 48 17.12 0.99 -15.56
N SER A 49 16.23 0.02 -15.82
CA SER A 49 15.21 0.10 -16.87
C SER A 49 13.93 0.73 -16.33
N ARG A 50 13.51 1.85 -16.93
CA ARG A 50 12.31 2.58 -16.51
C ARG A 50 11.06 1.94 -17.12
N ILE A 51 10.14 1.48 -16.26
CA ILE A 51 8.89 0.82 -16.64
C ILE A 51 7.72 1.73 -16.28
N PRO A 52 6.91 2.20 -17.25
CA PRO A 52 5.76 3.05 -16.98
C PRO A 52 4.68 2.34 -16.16
N VAL A 53 3.91 3.11 -15.39
CA VAL A 53 2.64 2.66 -14.79
C VAL A 53 1.49 2.92 -15.79
N LYS A 54 0.55 1.98 -15.87
CA LYS A 54 -0.66 2.07 -16.70
C LYS A 54 -1.62 3.13 -16.18
N ALA A 55 -2.67 3.41 -16.96
CA ALA A 55 -3.68 4.40 -16.64
C ALA A 55 -4.51 4.10 -15.37
N ASP A 56 -4.43 2.88 -14.82
CA ASP A 56 -5.04 2.52 -13.54
C ASP A 56 -4.28 3.06 -12.32
N GLY A 57 -3.07 3.59 -12.52
CA GLY A 57 -2.23 4.19 -11.48
C GLY A 57 -1.45 3.18 -10.63
N VAL A 58 -1.50 1.88 -10.95
CA VAL A 58 -0.89 0.81 -10.14
C VAL A 58 -0.15 -0.26 -10.96
N LEU A 59 -0.70 -0.71 -12.08
CA LEU A 59 -0.11 -1.81 -12.83
C LEU A 59 1.02 -1.32 -13.73
N LEU A 60 2.14 -2.03 -13.77
CA LEU A 60 3.23 -1.74 -14.70
C LEU A 60 2.84 -2.08 -16.15
N ASP A 61 3.30 -1.27 -17.09
CA ASP A 61 3.24 -1.54 -18.51
C ASP A 61 4.44 -2.38 -18.96
N LEU A 62 4.19 -3.68 -19.15
CA LEU A 62 5.22 -4.67 -19.43
C LEU A 62 5.34 -5.01 -20.93
N ALA A 63 4.71 -4.25 -21.83
CA ALA A 63 4.71 -4.56 -23.27
C ALA A 63 6.13 -4.77 -23.84
N ASP A 64 7.10 -3.98 -23.37
CA ASP A 64 8.51 -4.03 -23.80
C ASP A 64 9.43 -4.81 -22.83
N SER A 65 8.89 -5.39 -21.76
CA SER A 65 9.66 -6.06 -20.70
C SER A 65 9.46 -7.58 -20.73
N LYS A 66 10.38 -8.31 -21.36
CA LYS A 66 10.29 -9.78 -21.48
C LYS A 66 10.72 -10.54 -20.24
N ASP A 67 11.56 -9.92 -19.41
CA ASP A 67 12.14 -10.54 -18.22
C ASP A 67 11.31 -10.28 -16.96
N ILE A 68 10.11 -9.69 -17.11
CA ILE A 68 9.24 -9.31 -15.99
C ILE A 68 7.83 -9.81 -16.27
N VAL A 69 7.22 -10.44 -15.27
CA VAL A 69 5.84 -10.92 -15.36
C VAL A 69 5.09 -10.62 -14.07
N GLY A 70 3.83 -10.19 -14.19
CA GLY A 70 2.94 -10.09 -13.04
C GLY A 70 2.48 -11.49 -12.63
N THR A 71 2.67 -11.85 -11.36
CA THR A 71 2.38 -13.20 -10.84
C THR A 71 1.11 -13.25 -10.00
N GLY A 72 0.68 -12.12 -9.44
CA GLY A 72 -0.49 -12.06 -8.56
C GLY A 72 -0.83 -10.64 -8.15
N SER A 73 -2.03 -10.46 -7.60
CA SER A 73 -2.46 -9.20 -7.00
C SER A 73 -3.55 -9.42 -5.95
N LEU A 74 -3.52 -8.62 -4.89
CA LEU A 74 -4.59 -8.49 -3.91
C LEU A 74 -5.18 -7.08 -4.02
N SER A 75 -6.48 -6.99 -4.29
CA SER A 75 -7.20 -5.72 -4.41
C SER A 75 -8.30 -5.64 -3.38
N GLU A 76 -8.15 -4.70 -2.43
CA GLU A 76 -9.11 -4.43 -1.36
C GLU A 76 -9.61 -2.98 -1.48
N PRO A 77 -10.48 -2.67 -2.46
CA PRO A 77 -10.82 -1.30 -2.83
C PRO A 77 -11.48 -0.49 -1.72
N TYR A 78 -12.19 -1.14 -0.80
CA TYR A 78 -12.84 -0.51 0.36
C TYR A 78 -11.86 -0.27 1.51
N LYS A 79 -10.79 -1.06 1.60
CA LYS A 79 -9.66 -0.81 2.50
C LYS A 79 -8.60 0.12 1.88
N LYS A 80 -8.84 0.56 0.64
CA LYS A 80 -7.93 1.41 -0.14
C LYS A 80 -6.51 0.86 -0.24
N HIS A 81 -6.43 -0.46 -0.34
CA HIS A 81 -5.18 -1.19 -0.35
C HIS A 81 -5.07 -2.04 -1.62
N PHE A 82 -3.92 -1.95 -2.27
CA PHE A 82 -3.57 -2.79 -3.41
C PHE A 82 -2.17 -3.34 -3.23
N GLU A 83 -2.02 -4.63 -3.49
CA GLU A 83 -0.74 -5.31 -3.50
C GLU A 83 -0.58 -6.05 -4.83
N ILE A 84 0.62 -5.96 -5.40
CA ILE A 84 0.95 -6.63 -6.66
C ILE A 84 2.29 -7.32 -6.58
N GLU A 85 2.35 -8.47 -7.21
CA GLU A 85 3.53 -9.30 -7.27
C GLU A 85 4.05 -9.36 -8.70
N TYR A 86 5.35 -9.13 -8.85
CA TYR A 86 6.09 -9.33 -10.08
C TYR A 86 7.24 -10.30 -9.84
N ALA A 87 7.48 -11.18 -10.81
CA ALA A 87 8.70 -11.95 -10.92
C ALA A 87 9.60 -11.31 -11.98
N ILE A 88 10.87 -11.11 -11.62
CA ILE A 88 11.91 -10.49 -12.47
C ILE A 88 13.04 -11.48 -12.65
N LEU A 89 13.32 -11.86 -13.90
CA LEU A 89 14.47 -12.67 -14.24
C LEU A 89 15.74 -11.80 -14.20
N THR A 90 16.76 -12.25 -13.48
CA THR A 90 18.08 -11.61 -13.46
C THR A 90 19.20 -12.63 -13.54
N LYS A 91 20.40 -12.16 -13.90
CA LYS A 91 21.66 -12.94 -13.88
C LYS A 91 22.56 -12.54 -12.71
N ASP A 92 22.17 -11.51 -11.96
CA ASP A 92 22.88 -11.01 -10.80
C ASP A 92 21.85 -10.47 -9.81
N LEU A 93 21.64 -11.20 -8.72
CA LEU A 93 20.75 -10.80 -7.63
C LEU A 93 21.33 -9.63 -6.83
N SER A 94 22.66 -9.56 -6.71
CA SER A 94 23.35 -8.54 -5.90
C SER A 94 23.29 -7.15 -6.54
N ALA A 95 23.18 -7.10 -7.87
CA ALA A 95 22.96 -5.88 -8.64
C ALA A 95 21.48 -5.47 -8.76
N SER A 96 20.55 -6.21 -8.12
CA SER A 96 19.13 -5.86 -8.18
C SER A 96 18.88 -4.46 -7.61
N SER A 97 18.03 -3.69 -8.27
CA SER A 97 17.68 -2.34 -7.82
C SER A 97 16.26 -1.98 -8.21
N VAL A 98 15.62 -1.20 -7.33
CA VAL A 98 14.26 -0.70 -7.48
C VAL A 98 14.22 0.76 -7.09
N GLU A 99 13.65 1.60 -7.95
CA GLU A 99 13.30 2.98 -7.67
C GLU A 99 11.86 3.23 -8.12
N ILE A 100 11.11 4.05 -7.39
CA ILE A 100 9.74 4.42 -7.76
C ILE A 100 9.68 5.93 -7.96
N GLN A 101 9.09 6.36 -9.06
CA GLN A 101 8.88 7.77 -9.35
C GLN A 101 7.40 8.15 -9.21
N SER A 102 7.13 9.18 -8.41
CA SER A 102 5.82 9.83 -8.34
C SER A 102 5.91 11.27 -8.83
N LYS A 103 4.79 11.78 -9.36
CA LYS A 103 4.65 13.20 -9.74
C LYS A 103 4.38 14.12 -8.55
N TYR A 104 4.05 13.57 -7.39
CA TYR A 104 3.75 14.36 -6.19
C TYR A 104 4.89 14.27 -5.17
N PRO A 105 5.34 15.40 -4.59
CA PRO A 105 6.48 15.44 -3.67
C PRO A 105 6.15 14.97 -2.24
N ASP A 106 4.87 14.88 -1.89
CA ASP A 106 4.31 14.45 -0.60
C ASP A 106 4.04 12.93 -0.56
N VAL A 107 4.54 12.19 -1.54
CA VAL A 107 4.45 10.73 -1.61
C VAL A 107 5.61 10.12 -0.86
N SER A 108 5.29 9.27 0.11
CA SER A 108 6.25 8.48 0.86
C SER A 108 6.43 7.13 0.18
N ILE A 109 7.69 6.82 -0.14
CA ILE A 109 8.10 5.56 -0.76
C ILE A 109 9.07 4.90 0.21
N ASN A 110 8.66 3.78 0.80
CA ASN A 110 9.52 2.96 1.64
C ASN A 110 9.86 1.67 0.91
N ILE A 111 11.14 1.48 0.63
CA ILE A 111 11.65 0.32 -0.09
C ILE A 111 12.56 -0.45 0.85
N SER A 112 12.26 -1.73 1.03
CA SER A 112 13.12 -2.69 1.70
C SER A 112 13.28 -3.93 0.81
N HIS A 113 14.17 -4.84 1.19
CA HIS A 113 14.26 -6.13 0.53
C HIS A 113 14.58 -7.22 1.55
N VAL A 114 14.23 -8.45 1.18
CA VAL A 114 14.52 -9.66 1.93
C VAL A 114 15.09 -10.72 0.99
N VAL A 115 16.09 -11.46 1.47
CA VAL A 115 16.60 -12.63 0.76
C VAL A 115 15.72 -13.81 1.14
N THR A 116 14.87 -14.24 0.20
CA THR A 116 13.88 -15.31 0.43
C THR A 116 14.51 -16.69 0.24
N SER A 117 15.49 -16.80 -0.67
CA SER A 117 16.29 -18.01 -0.91
C SER A 117 17.63 -17.63 -1.53
N PRO A 118 18.58 -18.57 -1.69
CA PRO A 118 19.83 -18.31 -2.41
C PRO A 118 19.63 -17.83 -3.86
N SER A 119 18.49 -18.15 -4.47
CA SER A 119 18.15 -17.80 -5.85
C SER A 119 17.12 -16.68 -5.97
N VAL A 120 16.61 -16.15 -4.85
CA VAL A 120 15.52 -15.15 -4.84
C VAL A 120 15.76 -14.04 -3.83
N ILE A 121 15.70 -12.79 -4.31
CA ILE A 121 15.60 -11.57 -3.47
C ILE A 121 14.30 -10.87 -3.79
N THR A 122 13.49 -10.58 -2.77
CA THR A 122 12.22 -9.85 -2.93
C THR A 122 12.37 -8.44 -2.40
N TRP A 123 12.17 -7.46 -3.27
CA TRP A 123 12.07 -6.05 -2.91
C TRP A 123 10.60 -5.71 -2.63
N ILE A 124 10.35 -5.07 -1.50
CA ILE A 124 9.01 -4.67 -1.05
C ILE A 124 8.99 -3.15 -1.04
N ALA A 125 8.19 -2.56 -1.92
CA ALA A 125 8.04 -1.12 -2.02
C ALA A 125 6.62 -0.73 -1.60
N LYS A 126 6.51 -0.02 -0.48
CA LYS A 126 5.25 0.54 0.02
C LYS A 126 5.15 2.02 -0.33
N ILE A 127 4.03 2.41 -0.94
CA ILE A 127 3.78 3.76 -1.41
C ILE A 127 2.50 4.27 -0.75
N THR A 128 2.62 5.43 -0.11
CA THR A 128 1.51 6.16 0.52
C THR A 128 1.67 7.65 0.25
N ARG A 129 0.63 8.45 0.44
CA ARG A 129 0.69 9.90 0.28
C ARG A 129 0.06 10.61 1.47
N GLU A 130 0.67 11.70 1.93
CA GLU A 130 0.13 12.47 3.05
C GLU A 130 -1.29 12.98 2.73
N GLY A 131 -2.21 12.82 3.69
CA GLY A 131 -3.62 13.22 3.53
C GLY A 131 -4.50 12.24 2.75
N TYR A 132 -3.95 11.13 2.27
CA TYR A 132 -4.67 10.08 1.53
C TYR A 132 -4.56 8.73 2.22
N SER A 133 -5.62 7.92 2.16
CA SER A 133 -5.65 6.60 2.79
C SER A 133 -5.27 5.47 1.84
N GLU A 134 -5.12 5.77 0.56
CA GLU A 134 -4.66 4.85 -0.46
C GLU A 134 -3.22 4.37 -0.18
N SER A 135 -3.00 3.06 -0.33
CA SER A 135 -1.69 2.44 -0.20
C SER A 135 -1.51 1.39 -1.29
N VAL A 136 -0.34 1.43 -1.93
CA VAL A 136 0.09 0.41 -2.89
C VAL A 136 1.34 -0.29 -2.36
N ILE A 137 1.42 -1.61 -2.54
CA ILE A 137 2.62 -2.41 -2.28
C ILE A 137 3.02 -3.14 -3.57
N TYR A 138 4.27 -2.95 -3.99
CA TYR A 138 4.91 -3.79 -4.99
C TYR A 138 5.80 -4.82 -4.30
N ASN A 139 5.57 -6.10 -4.58
CA ASN A 139 6.49 -7.19 -4.28
C ASN A 139 7.22 -7.58 -5.57
N LEU A 140 8.50 -7.24 -5.65
CA LEU A 140 9.33 -7.41 -6.83
C LEU A 140 10.35 -8.51 -6.54
N SER A 141 10.03 -9.74 -6.95
CA SER A 141 10.86 -10.92 -6.70
C SER A 141 11.85 -11.13 -7.85
N PHE A 142 13.12 -10.85 -7.59
CA PHE A 142 14.22 -11.12 -8.50
C PHE A 142 14.66 -12.57 -8.35
N PHE A 143 14.76 -13.29 -9.45
CA PHE A 143 15.15 -14.70 -9.48
C PHE A 143 16.29 -14.95 -10.47
N ASP A 144 17.31 -15.68 -10.02
CA ASP A 144 18.38 -16.21 -10.86
C ASP A 144 18.30 -17.76 -10.92
N PRO A 145 17.87 -18.34 -12.05
CA PRO A 145 17.73 -19.79 -12.19
C PRO A 145 19.06 -20.54 -12.15
N SER A 146 20.19 -19.89 -12.39
CA SER A 146 21.51 -20.55 -12.36
C SER A 146 21.88 -20.99 -10.94
N LEU A 147 21.44 -20.23 -9.93
CA LEU A 147 21.72 -20.51 -8.52
C LEU A 147 20.88 -21.68 -7.96
N ASN A 148 19.76 -22.02 -8.61
CA ASN A 148 18.95 -23.18 -8.22
C ASN A 148 19.62 -24.52 -8.57
N LYS A 149 20.54 -24.54 -9.54
CA LYS A 149 21.20 -25.79 -9.98
C LYS A 149 22.33 -26.23 -9.05
N MET A 150 22.89 -25.33 -8.24
CA MET A 150 24.00 -25.65 -7.32
C MET A 150 23.60 -26.49 -6.11
N PHE A 151 22.32 -26.78 -5.91
CA PHE A 151 21.81 -27.57 -4.77
C PHE A 151 21.26 -28.95 -5.16
N LEU A 152 21.39 -29.35 -6.44
CA LEU A 152 20.90 -30.62 -6.96
C LEU A 152 22.03 -31.60 -7.37
N GLU A 153 23.29 -31.27 -7.06
CA GLU A 153 24.45 -32.17 -7.12
C GLU A 153 24.90 -32.55 -5.70
#